data_AF-A0A5C3EE70-F1
#
_entry.id   AF-A0A5C3EE70-F1
#
_cell.length_a   1.000
_cell.length_b   1.000
_cell.length_c   1.000
_cell.angle_alpha   90.00
_cell.angle_beta   90.00
_cell.angle_gamma   90.00
#
_symmetry.space_group_name_H-M   'P 1'
#
loop_
_entity.id
_entity.type
_entity.pdbx_description
1 polymer ?
#
loop_
_entity_poly.entity_id
_entity_poly.type
_entity_poly.pdbx_seq_one_letter_code
_entity_poly.pdbx_strand_id
1 'polypeptide(L)'
;MLLRQALRNNHALRSQLPRSLEATTLRSSPSAATNAQAWPRFSSTEAATPEDPEALLLAKVKSGIKEAMKAKDSLTSTVLRSIVSEHQYSSKQKGNQVSKVSKLITKAIKRRHETAKQFRAAKPPREDLAEQEEKEAAVLEKFLPESK
;
A
#
# COMPACT_ATOMS: atom_id res chain seq x y z
N MET A 1 53.48 -8.44 5.10
CA MET A 1 52.36 -7.67 5.66
C MET A 1 51.10 -8.54 5.66
N LEU A 2 50.72 -8.97 6.86
CA LEU A 2 49.36 -9.28 7.35
C LEU A 2 48.41 -10.02 6.39
N LEU A 3 48.48 -11.35 6.38
CA LEU A 3 47.56 -12.23 7.13
C LEU A 3 46.08 -12.01 6.78
N ARG A 4 45.66 -12.61 5.67
CA ARG A 4 44.34 -13.25 5.58
C ARG A 4 44.25 -14.22 6.76
N GLN A 5 43.34 -14.00 7.73
CA GLN A 5 42.67 -15.03 8.55
C GLN A 5 42.08 -14.39 9.82
N ALA A 6 40.81 -13.97 9.82
CA ALA A 6 40.06 -13.80 11.08
C ALA A 6 38.54 -13.73 10.88
N LEU A 7 37.97 -14.64 10.08
CA LEU A 7 36.63 -15.15 10.39
C LEU A 7 36.82 -16.27 11.41
N ARG A 8 36.57 -15.97 12.69
CA ARG A 8 36.08 -16.94 13.69
C ARG A 8 35.85 -16.25 15.02
N ASN A 9 34.68 -16.54 15.58
CA ASN A 9 34.37 -16.57 17.02
C ASN A 9 33.96 -15.25 17.66
N ASN A 10 32.75 -14.80 17.34
CA ASN A 10 31.95 -13.95 18.24
C ASN A 10 30.68 -14.70 18.66
N HIS A 11 30.85 -15.85 19.33
CA HIS A 11 29.73 -16.63 19.86
C HIS A 11 29.86 -16.97 21.34
N ALA A 12 30.82 -16.37 22.05
CA ALA A 12 31.19 -16.72 23.43
C ALA A 12 30.94 -15.60 24.46
N LEU A 13 29.97 -14.71 24.25
CA LEU A 13 29.60 -13.66 25.23
C LEU A 13 28.09 -13.56 25.47
N ARG A 14 27.35 -14.68 25.39
CA ARG A 14 25.90 -14.68 25.60
C ARG A 14 25.41 -15.67 26.65
N SER A 15 26.25 -15.95 27.64
CA SER A 15 25.89 -16.81 28.77
C SER A 15 26.37 -16.20 30.08
N GLN A 16 25.75 -15.10 30.51
CA GLN A 16 25.53 -14.82 31.94
C GLN A 16 24.45 -13.74 32.05
N LEU A 17 23.23 -14.10 32.45
CA LEU A 17 22.36 -13.18 33.17
C LEU A 17 21.80 -13.93 34.37
N PRO A 18 22.06 -13.45 35.61
CA PRO A 18 21.57 -14.11 36.80
C PRO A 18 20.05 -13.93 36.95
N ARG A 19 19.43 -15.04 37.31
CA ARG A 19 18.01 -15.20 37.67
C ARG A 19 17.86 -14.76 39.14
N SER A 20 17.33 -13.57 39.38
CA SER A 20 16.84 -13.10 40.69
C SER A 20 15.37 -12.74 40.49
N LEU A 21 14.41 -13.50 41.01
CA LEU A 21 13.88 -13.50 42.39
C LEU A 21 13.40 -12.11 42.84
N GLU A 22 12.22 -12.12 43.48
CA GLU A 22 11.43 -11.01 44.03
C GLU A 22 10.29 -10.47 43.13
N ALA A 23 9.13 -11.14 43.17
CA ALA A 23 7.85 -10.57 42.74
C ALA A 23 6.85 -10.64 43.89
N THR A 24 7.05 -9.78 44.90
CA THR A 24 6.11 -9.52 45.97
C THR A 24 5.65 -8.06 45.87
N THR A 25 4.40 -7.85 45.44
CA THR A 25 3.38 -7.11 46.21
C THR A 25 2.13 -7.01 45.35
N LEU A 26 1.04 -7.55 45.90
CA LEU A 26 -0.32 -7.43 45.40
C LEU A 26 -0.70 -5.95 45.30
N ARG A 27 -0.86 -5.44 44.07
CA ARG A 27 -1.49 -4.14 43.86
C ARG A 27 -3.01 -4.32 43.91
N SER A 28 -3.57 -4.01 45.07
CA SER A 28 -5.00 -3.80 45.26
C SER A 28 -5.49 -2.73 44.28
N SER A 29 -6.47 -3.09 43.45
CA SER A 29 -7.17 -2.20 42.53
C SER A 29 -8.42 -1.65 43.23
N PRO A 30 -8.51 -0.34 43.55
CA PRO A 30 -9.80 0.24 43.85
C PRO A 30 -10.59 0.45 42.54
N SER A 31 -11.64 -0.34 42.40
CA SER A 31 -12.77 -0.08 41.51
C SER A 31 -13.48 1.19 41.94
N ALA A 32 -13.51 2.23 41.08
CA ALA A 32 -14.63 3.15 40.99
C ALA A 32 -14.54 4.09 39.78
N ALA A 33 -15.73 4.42 39.29
CA ALA A 33 -16.10 5.56 38.46
C ALA A 33 -15.98 5.39 36.93
N THR A 34 -17.02 4.78 36.38
CA THR A 34 -17.59 5.08 35.07
C THR A 34 -17.73 6.60 34.88
N ASN A 35 -16.79 7.20 34.15
CA ASN A 35 -17.04 8.47 33.50
C ASN A 35 -17.06 8.22 31.99
N ALA A 36 -18.22 7.78 31.51
CA ALA A 36 -18.50 7.73 30.09
C ALA A 36 -18.58 9.18 29.61
N GLN A 37 -17.41 9.75 29.27
CA GLN A 37 -17.35 10.96 28.50
C GLN A 37 -17.94 10.64 27.12
N ALA A 38 -19.24 10.87 27.00
CA ALA A 38 -19.94 10.91 25.73
C ALA A 38 -19.40 12.12 24.97
N TRP A 39 -18.32 11.92 24.21
CA TRP A 39 -17.90 12.89 23.23
C TRP A 39 -19.07 13.12 22.27
N PRO A 40 -19.44 14.38 21.98
CA PRO A 40 -20.49 14.66 21.04
C PRO A 40 -20.09 13.99 19.72
N ARG A 41 -20.92 13.05 19.26
CA ARG A 41 -20.85 12.58 17.88
C ARG A 41 -21.24 13.78 17.03
N PHE A 42 -20.24 14.54 16.61
CA PHE A 42 -20.36 15.52 15.55
C PHE A 42 -20.65 14.74 14.26
N SER A 43 -21.90 14.34 14.08
CA SER A 43 -22.39 13.90 12.79
C SER A 43 -22.64 15.17 11.99
N SER A 44 -21.57 15.70 11.42
CA SER A 44 -21.70 16.54 10.24
C SER A 44 -22.37 15.71 9.17
N THR A 45 -23.69 15.84 9.04
CA THR A 45 -24.31 15.76 7.72
C THR A 45 -23.98 17.09 7.04
N GLU A 46 -22.71 17.27 6.71
CA GLU A 46 -22.34 18.27 5.73
C GLU A 46 -22.73 17.65 4.40
N ALA A 47 -23.75 18.24 3.79
CA ALA A 47 -24.33 17.81 2.53
C ALA A 47 -23.20 17.42 1.57
N ALA A 48 -23.16 16.13 1.24
CA ALA A 48 -22.22 15.59 0.27
C ALA A 48 -22.49 16.24 -1.09
N THR A 49 -21.78 17.31 -1.40
CA THR A 49 -21.60 17.82 -2.75
C THR A 49 -20.97 16.69 -3.58
N PRO A 50 -21.68 16.06 -4.54
CA PRO A 50 -21.17 14.94 -5.31
C PRO A 50 -20.17 15.34 -6.41
N GLU A 51 -19.61 16.55 -6.38
CA GLU A 51 -19.00 17.14 -7.59
C GLU A 51 -17.54 16.79 -7.83
N ASP A 52 -16.86 16.06 -6.94
CA ASP A 52 -15.44 15.73 -7.14
C ASP A 52 -15.28 14.57 -8.15
N PRO A 53 -14.86 14.83 -9.41
CA PRO A 53 -14.71 13.77 -10.41
C PRO A 53 -13.67 12.72 -10.00
N GLU A 54 -12.70 13.11 -9.19
CA GLU A 54 -11.67 12.23 -8.64
C GLU A 54 -12.23 11.24 -7.60
N ALA A 55 -13.20 11.67 -6.78
CA ALA A 55 -13.84 10.80 -5.80
C ALA A 55 -14.72 9.74 -6.47
N LEU A 56 -15.46 10.14 -7.52
CA LEU A 56 -16.23 9.21 -8.34
C LEU A 56 -15.33 8.19 -9.04
N LEU A 57 -14.20 8.64 -9.60
CA LEU A 57 -13.23 7.75 -10.25
C LEU A 57 -12.62 6.76 -9.24
N LEU A 58 -12.26 7.21 -8.04
CA LEU A 58 -11.80 6.34 -6.96
C LEU A 58 -12.86 5.30 -6.58
N ALA A 59 -14.13 5.69 -6.51
CA ALA A 59 -15.23 4.79 -6.24
C ALA A 59 -15.38 3.73 -7.35
N LYS A 60 -15.25 4.13 -8.64
CA LYS A 60 -15.26 3.23 -9.80
C LYS A 60 -14.09 2.24 -9.78
N VAL A 61 -12.89 2.68 -9.40
CA VAL A 61 -11.74 1.77 -9.22
C VAL A 61 -12.01 0.77 -8.11
N LYS A 62 -12.57 1.21 -6.97
CA LYS A 62 -12.94 0.34 -5.86
C LYS A 62 -14.05 -0.67 -6.22
N SER A 63 -15.03 -0.28 -7.03
CA SER A 63 -16.04 -1.22 -7.53
C SER A 63 -15.42 -2.22 -8.51
N GLY A 64 -14.55 -1.75 -9.41
CA GLY A 64 -13.78 -2.59 -10.33
C GLY A 64 -12.94 -3.65 -9.62
N ILE A 65 -12.33 -3.34 -8.46
CA ILE A 65 -11.64 -4.34 -7.62
C ILE A 65 -12.61 -5.46 -7.19
N LYS A 66 -13.80 -5.10 -6.72
CA LYS A 66 -14.80 -6.08 -6.26
C LYS A 66 -15.28 -6.95 -7.41
N GLU A 67 -15.50 -6.37 -8.58
CA GLU A 67 -15.90 -7.09 -9.79
C GLU A 67 -14.81 -8.05 -10.26
N ALA A 68 -13.56 -7.60 -10.31
CA ALA A 68 -12.40 -8.43 -10.61
C ALA A 68 -12.27 -9.63 -9.66
N MET A 69 -12.46 -9.40 -8.35
CA MET A 69 -12.44 -10.48 -7.35
C MET A 69 -13.56 -11.50 -7.57
N LYS A 70 -14.77 -11.06 -7.96
CA LYS A 70 -15.88 -11.95 -8.30
C LYS A 70 -15.60 -12.76 -9.58
N ALA A 71 -15.00 -12.12 -10.58
CA ALA A 71 -14.60 -12.74 -11.84
C ALA A 71 -13.34 -13.62 -11.71
N LYS A 72 -12.72 -13.69 -10.52
CA LYS A 72 -11.43 -14.37 -10.26
C LYS A 72 -10.28 -13.85 -11.12
N ASP A 73 -10.36 -12.60 -11.55
CA ASP A 73 -9.31 -11.93 -12.29
C ASP A 73 -8.27 -11.34 -11.31
N SER A 74 -7.22 -12.13 -11.06
CA SER A 74 -6.16 -11.77 -10.11
C SER A 74 -5.31 -10.60 -10.59
N LEU A 75 -5.08 -10.50 -11.91
CA LEU A 75 -4.27 -9.46 -12.54
C LEU A 75 -4.95 -8.10 -12.35
N THR A 76 -6.18 -7.94 -12.81
CA THR A 76 -6.94 -6.69 -12.69
C THR A 76 -7.11 -6.27 -11.23
N SER A 77 -7.44 -7.21 -10.33
CA SER A 77 -7.63 -6.90 -8.92
C SER A 77 -6.35 -6.40 -8.24
N THR A 78 -5.19 -6.89 -8.66
CA THR A 78 -3.88 -6.50 -8.12
C THR A 78 -3.49 -5.12 -8.63
N VAL A 79 -3.65 -4.89 -9.94
CA VAL A 79 -3.40 -3.60 -10.59
C VAL A 79 -4.24 -2.49 -9.98
N LEU A 80 -5.55 -2.70 -9.84
CA LEU A 80 -6.44 -1.67 -9.29
C LEU A 80 -6.16 -1.40 -7.80
N ARG A 81 -5.81 -2.43 -7.02
CA ARG A 81 -5.39 -2.25 -5.62
C ARG A 81 -4.09 -1.46 -5.50
N SER A 82 -3.15 -1.59 -6.45
CA SER A 82 -1.93 -0.80 -6.46
C SER A 82 -2.24 0.69 -6.57
N ILE A 83 -3.16 1.08 -7.46
CA ILE A 83 -3.60 2.48 -7.64
C ILE A 83 -4.23 3.04 -6.36
N VAL A 84 -5.13 2.29 -5.73
CA VAL A 84 -5.75 2.71 -4.46
C VAL A 84 -4.69 2.90 -3.37
N SER A 85 -3.68 2.04 -3.34
CA SER A 85 -2.58 2.13 -2.37
C SER A 85 -1.69 3.34 -2.63
N GLU A 86 -1.36 3.64 -3.90
CA GLU A 86 -0.61 4.84 -4.30
C GLU A 86 -1.35 6.13 -3.90
N HIS A 87 -2.68 6.16 -4.11
CA HIS A 87 -3.51 7.28 -3.69
C HIS A 87 -3.47 7.49 -2.17
N GLN A 88 -3.66 6.41 -1.40
CA GLN A 88 -3.58 6.46 0.07
C GLN A 88 -2.19 6.87 0.55
N TYR A 89 -1.14 6.41 -0.12
CA TYR A 89 0.24 6.80 0.19
C TYR A 89 0.46 8.30 -0.02
N SER A 90 -0.06 8.86 -1.12
CA SER A 90 0.02 10.30 -1.38
C SER A 90 -0.68 11.13 -0.31
N SER A 91 -1.78 10.62 0.26
CA SER A 91 -2.51 11.30 1.34
C SER A 91 -1.76 11.32 2.67
N LYS A 92 -0.84 10.37 2.89
CA LYS A 92 -0.07 10.25 4.14
C LYS A 92 1.25 11.03 4.11
N GLN A 93 1.72 11.43 2.94
CA GLN A 93 2.97 12.18 2.83
C GLN A 93 2.77 13.62 3.31
N LYS A 94 3.39 13.95 4.46
CA LYS A 94 3.32 15.29 5.07
C LYS A 94 3.86 16.34 4.08
N GLY A 95 3.06 17.39 3.85
CA GLY A 95 3.44 18.50 2.97
C GLY A 95 3.19 18.27 1.48
N ASN A 96 2.66 17.12 1.07
CA ASN A 96 2.31 16.86 -0.32
C ASN A 96 0.79 16.95 -0.53
N GLN A 97 0.37 17.54 -1.64
CA GLN A 97 -1.04 17.55 -2.04
C GLN A 97 -1.47 16.14 -2.45
N VAL A 98 -2.68 15.74 -2.05
CA VAL A 98 -3.24 14.44 -2.42
C VAL A 98 -3.22 14.32 -3.94
N SER A 99 -2.55 13.29 -4.44
CA SER A 99 -2.39 13.11 -5.88
C SER A 99 -3.72 12.69 -6.48
N LYS A 100 -4.18 13.45 -7.48
CA LYS A 100 -5.36 13.10 -8.28
C LYS A 100 -5.25 11.67 -8.82
N VAL A 101 -6.31 10.89 -8.69
CA VAL A 101 -6.38 9.49 -9.11
C VAL A 101 -6.16 9.37 -10.62
N SER A 102 -6.72 10.29 -11.40
CA SER A 102 -6.50 10.40 -12.86
C SER A 102 -5.01 10.48 -13.22
N LYS A 103 -4.25 11.31 -12.49
CA LYS A 103 -2.79 11.46 -12.67
C LYS A 103 -2.03 10.19 -12.27
N LEU A 104 -2.44 9.55 -11.18
CA LEU A 104 -1.83 8.29 -10.73
C LEU A 104 -2.01 7.17 -11.76
N ILE A 105 -3.21 7.01 -12.33
CA ILE A 105 -3.48 6.01 -13.37
C ILE A 105 -2.63 6.30 -14.62
N THR A 106 -2.60 7.55 -15.09
CA THR A 106 -1.79 7.94 -16.26
C THR A 106 -0.30 7.64 -16.04
N LYS A 107 0.22 7.94 -14.84
CA LYS A 107 1.62 7.65 -14.48
C LYS A 107 1.87 6.15 -14.44
N ALA A 108 0.92 5.38 -13.91
CA ALA A 108 1.01 3.94 -13.80
C ALA A 108 0.98 3.24 -15.17
N ILE A 109 0.23 3.75 -16.14
CA ILE A 109 0.24 3.27 -17.54
C ILE A 109 1.61 3.50 -18.17
N LYS A 110 2.14 4.73 -18.08
CA LYS A 110 3.46 5.07 -18.65
C LYS A 110 4.57 4.17 -18.10
N ARG A 111 4.61 3.97 -16.77
CA ARG A 111 5.57 3.08 -16.12
C ARG A 111 5.50 1.66 -16.67
N ARG A 112 4.30 1.09 -16.83
CA ARG A 112 4.13 -0.27 -17.37
C ARG A 112 4.62 -0.40 -18.81
N HIS A 113 4.34 0.56 -19.67
CA HIS A 113 4.90 0.55 -21.03
C HIS A 113 6.43 0.68 -21.05
N GLU A 114 7.00 1.52 -20.17
CA GLU A 114 8.45 1.62 -20.01
C GLU A 114 9.06 0.31 -19.53
N THR A 115 8.44 -0.33 -18.54
CA THR A 115 8.86 -1.64 -18.01
C THR A 115 8.72 -2.75 -19.07
N ALA A 116 7.64 -2.77 -19.86
CA ALA A 116 7.49 -3.70 -20.98
C ALA A 116 8.62 -3.56 -22.00
N LYS A 117 8.96 -2.32 -22.39
CA LYS A 117 10.10 -2.04 -23.28
C LYS A 117 11.43 -2.52 -22.68
N GLN A 118 11.63 -2.32 -21.38
CA GLN A 118 12.83 -2.80 -20.68
C GLN A 118 12.93 -4.32 -20.67
N PHE A 119 11.82 -5.04 -20.48
CA PHE A 119 11.81 -6.51 -20.55
C PHE A 119 12.09 -7.06 -21.94
N ARG A 120 11.63 -6.38 -23.00
CA ARG A 120 12.00 -6.71 -24.39
C ARG A 120 13.45 -6.41 -24.72
N ALA A 121 14.00 -5.33 -24.16
CA ALA A 121 15.40 -4.94 -24.36
C ALA A 121 16.40 -5.79 -23.56
N ALA A 122 15.95 -6.60 -22.59
CA ALA A 122 16.79 -7.48 -21.80
C ALA A 122 17.45 -8.57 -22.68
N LYS A 123 18.60 -9.09 -22.23
CA LYS A 123 19.30 -10.21 -22.88
C LYS A 123 19.49 -11.36 -21.88
N PRO A 124 18.82 -12.52 -22.05
CA PRO A 124 17.82 -12.82 -23.09
C PRO A 124 16.51 -12.02 -22.93
N PRO A 125 15.77 -11.75 -24.02
CA PRO A 125 14.48 -11.04 -23.95
C PRO A 125 13.45 -11.82 -23.14
N ARG A 126 12.66 -11.12 -22.32
CA ARG A 126 11.57 -11.72 -21.53
C ARG A 126 10.22 -11.23 -22.04
N GLU A 127 9.77 -11.82 -23.15
CA GLU A 127 8.50 -11.42 -23.80
C GLU A 127 7.29 -11.70 -22.90
N ASP A 128 7.27 -12.84 -22.19
CA ASP A 128 6.17 -13.21 -21.28
C ASP A 128 5.86 -12.11 -20.24
N LEU A 129 6.92 -11.50 -19.68
CA LEU A 129 6.78 -10.41 -18.71
C LEU A 129 6.40 -9.09 -19.38
N ALA A 130 6.92 -8.82 -20.56
CA ALA A 130 6.55 -7.62 -21.33
C ALA A 130 5.06 -7.64 -21.68
N GLU A 131 4.54 -8.78 -22.14
CA GLU A 131 3.12 -8.96 -22.41
C GLU A 131 2.27 -8.81 -21.15
N GLN A 132 2.74 -9.29 -19.99
CA GLN A 132 2.02 -9.15 -18.74
C GLN A 132 1.87 -7.67 -18.35
N GLU A 133 2.95 -6.89 -18.43
CA GLU A 133 2.92 -5.45 -18.16
C GLU A 133 2.00 -4.69 -19.13
N GLU A 134 1.98 -5.07 -20.41
CA GLU A 134 1.07 -4.48 -21.40
C GLU A 134 -0.39 -4.83 -21.12
N LYS A 135 -0.69 -6.07 -20.69
CA LYS A 135 -2.02 -6.47 -20.25
C LYS A 135 -2.46 -5.63 -19.05
N GLU A 136 -1.57 -5.38 -18.09
CA GLU A 136 -1.87 -4.51 -16.96
C GLU A 136 -2.12 -3.04 -17.37
N ALA A 137 -1.35 -2.52 -18.34
CA ALA A 137 -1.57 -1.17 -18.88
C ALA A 137 -2.94 -1.04 -19.53
N ALA A 138 -3.32 -2.02 -20.37
CA ALA A 138 -4.62 -2.06 -21.03
C ALA A 138 -5.81 -2.13 -20.05
N VAL A 139 -5.62 -2.75 -18.87
CA VAL A 139 -6.64 -2.72 -17.81
C VAL A 139 -6.84 -1.31 -17.28
N LEU A 140 -5.76 -0.57 -17.04
CA LEU A 140 -5.82 0.79 -16.49
C LEU A 140 -6.40 1.81 -17.48
N GLU A 141 -6.14 1.64 -18.77
CA GLU A 141 -6.68 2.50 -19.83
C GLU A 141 -8.21 2.57 -19.81
N LYS A 142 -8.90 1.45 -19.49
CA LYS A 142 -10.37 1.38 -19.37
C LYS A 142 -10.96 2.28 -18.27
N PHE A 143 -10.14 2.71 -17.30
CA PHE A 143 -10.58 3.53 -16.18
C PHE A 143 -10.37 5.03 -16.41
N LEU A 144 -9.60 5.42 -17.43
CA LEU A 144 -9.52 6.81 -17.87
C LEU A 144 -10.67 7.07 -18.85
N PRO A 145 -11.35 8.24 -18.76
CA PRO A 145 -12.18 8.68 -19.88
C PRO A 145 -11.25 8.81 -21.09
N GLU A 146 -11.65 8.22 -22.23
CA GLU A 146 -10.89 8.32 -23.47
C GLU A 146 -10.49 9.79 -23.67
N SER A 147 -9.18 10.00 -23.82
CA SER A 147 -8.63 11.33 -23.99
C SER A 147 -9.12 11.85 -25.34
N LYS A 148 -10.26 12.54 -25.35
CA LYS A 148 -10.74 13.26 -26.52
C LYS A 148 -9.84 14.46 -26.80
#